data_AF-A0A662GGQ1-F1
#
_entry.id   AF-A0A662GGQ1-F1
#
_cell.length_a   1.000
_cell.length_b   1.000
_cell.length_c   1.000
_cell.angle_alpha   90.00
_cell.angle_beta   90.00
_cell.angle_gamma   90.00
#
_symmetry.space_group_name_H-M   'P 1'
#
loop_
_entity.id
_entity.type
_entity.pdbx_description
1 polymer ?
#
loop_
_entity_poly.entity_id
_entity_poly.type
_entity_poly.pdbx_seq_one_letter_code
_entity_poly.pdbx_strand_id
1 'polypeptide(L)'
;MSEKEIIPGTYVLLSYTAMTEEGDVVESTKKKIKRDDKEEEVDRPIVVKVGSKEIFFDEELVGLKEGAEKEIVLPPEKAYGKRDPSKIERIPVKKLKAMLGGKKPEVGAILYTEGGDYYGKIIYVGARDALVDKNHPFADKTIKVNVKIHKVVMPTDTLEERVNIILRRHFAEYAEKLKVSLVNG
;
A
#
# COMPACT_ATOMS: atom_id res chain seq x y z
N MET A 1 2.31 -22.38 -24.19
CA MET A 1 2.93 -21.03 -24.15
C MET A 1 3.77 -20.97 -22.90
N SER A 2 5.02 -20.52 -22.97
CA SER A 2 5.83 -20.31 -21.77
C SER A 2 5.18 -19.20 -20.92
N GLU A 3 5.03 -19.45 -19.62
CA GLU A 3 4.58 -18.41 -18.68
C GLU A 3 5.49 -17.18 -18.78
N LYS A 4 4.89 -15.99 -18.90
CA LYS A 4 5.65 -14.74 -18.99
C LYS A 4 6.32 -14.47 -17.64
N GLU A 5 7.61 -14.19 -17.68
CA GLU A 5 8.41 -13.82 -16.52
C GLU A 5 8.49 -12.29 -16.39
N ILE A 6 8.38 -11.79 -15.17
CA ILE A 6 8.37 -10.36 -14.89
C ILE A 6 9.78 -9.79 -14.96
N ILE A 7 9.94 -8.76 -15.79
CA ILE A 7 11.15 -7.91 -15.90
C ILE A 7 10.80 -6.43 -15.69
N PRO A 8 11.77 -5.56 -15.35
CA PRO A 8 11.53 -4.12 -15.30
C PRO A 8 10.88 -3.56 -16.57
N GLY A 9 9.92 -2.66 -16.39
CA GLY A 9 9.11 -2.05 -17.46
C GLY A 9 7.82 -2.80 -17.80
N THR A 10 7.63 -4.02 -17.28
CA THR A 10 6.43 -4.85 -17.46
C THR A 10 5.25 -4.29 -16.66
N TYR A 11 4.04 -4.35 -17.21
CA TYR A 11 2.82 -4.09 -16.45
C TYR A 11 2.30 -5.40 -15.86
N VAL A 12 1.98 -5.38 -14.57
CA VAL A 12 1.53 -6.57 -13.83
C VAL A 12 0.21 -6.27 -13.15
N LEU A 13 -0.80 -7.10 -13.44
CA LEU A 13 -2.04 -7.14 -12.66
C LEU A 13 -1.84 -8.11 -11.49
N LEU A 14 -1.94 -7.60 -10.26
CA LEU A 14 -1.71 -8.38 -9.06
C LEU A 14 -2.72 -8.07 -7.95
N SER A 15 -2.95 -9.06 -7.09
CA SER A 15 -3.57 -8.88 -5.78
C SER A 15 -2.53 -9.07 -4.70
N TYR A 16 -2.67 -8.36 -3.60
CA TYR A 16 -1.81 -8.62 -2.45
C TYR A 16 -2.43 -8.21 -1.12
N THR A 17 -1.86 -8.76 -0.05
CA THR A 17 -2.08 -8.29 1.32
C THR A 17 -0.74 -8.18 2.01
N ALA A 18 -0.42 -6.99 2.49
CA ALA A 18 0.74 -6.68 3.31
C ALA A 18 0.33 -6.61 4.78
N MET A 19 1.07 -7.31 5.65
CA MET A 19 0.78 -7.40 7.08
C MET A 19 2.07 -7.39 7.90
N THR A 20 1.99 -6.92 9.14
CA THR A 20 3.09 -7.06 10.09
C THR A 20 3.19 -8.50 10.58
N GLU A 21 4.28 -8.84 11.27
CA GLU A 21 4.43 -10.16 11.89
C GLU A 21 3.37 -10.45 12.96
N GLU A 22 2.84 -9.40 13.59
CA GLU A 22 1.76 -9.49 14.58
C GLU A 22 0.38 -9.68 13.94
N GLY A 23 0.28 -9.59 12.61
CA GLY A 23 -0.97 -9.80 11.87
C GLY A 23 -1.75 -8.53 11.55
N ASP A 24 -1.23 -7.35 11.89
CA ASP A 24 -1.86 -6.09 11.53
C ASP A 24 -1.79 -5.89 10.01
N VAL A 25 -2.96 -5.75 9.37
CA VAL A 25 -3.02 -5.47 7.92
C VAL A 25 -2.56 -4.04 7.68
N VAL A 26 -1.53 -3.90 6.86
CA VAL A 26 -0.95 -2.61 6.48
C VAL A 26 -1.61 -2.09 5.22
N GLU A 27 -1.63 -2.91 4.16
CA GLU A 27 -2.22 -2.57 2.87
C GLU A 27 -2.80 -3.83 2.23
N SER A 28 -3.90 -3.71 1.50
CA SER A 28 -4.51 -4.85 0.81
C SER A 28 -5.28 -4.40 -0.42
N THR A 29 -5.24 -5.21 -1.48
CA THR A 29 -6.13 -5.06 -2.63
C THR A 29 -7.56 -5.50 -2.31
N LYS A 30 -7.75 -6.24 -1.22
CA LYS A 30 -9.08 -6.60 -0.71
C LYS A 30 -9.73 -5.41 -0.05
N LYS A 31 -10.95 -5.08 -0.46
CA LYS A 31 -11.75 -4.00 0.10
C LYS A 31 -13.05 -4.55 0.69
N LYS A 32 -13.40 -4.07 1.88
CA LYS A 32 -14.74 -4.27 2.43
C LYS A 32 -15.71 -3.32 1.75
N ILE A 33 -16.76 -3.86 1.15
CA ILE A 33 -17.86 -3.10 0.57
C ILE A 33 -19.14 -3.44 1.32
N LYS A 34 -20.02 -2.44 1.48
CA LYS A 34 -21.35 -2.66 2.05
C LYS A 34 -22.36 -2.79 0.92
N ARG A 35 -23.07 -3.90 0.86
CA ARG A 35 -24.15 -4.16 -0.11
C ARG A 35 -25.34 -4.78 0.61
N ASP A 36 -26.51 -4.16 0.50
CA ASP A 36 -27.77 -4.65 1.08
C ASP A 36 -27.62 -5.04 2.57
N ASP A 37 -27.02 -4.14 3.35
CA ASP A 37 -26.71 -4.31 4.78
C ASP A 37 -25.77 -5.46 5.16
N LYS A 38 -25.10 -6.08 4.20
CA LYS A 38 -24.01 -7.03 4.41
C LYS A 38 -22.66 -6.41 4.08
N GLU A 39 -21.66 -6.72 4.90
CA GLU A 39 -20.26 -6.45 4.55
C GLU A 39 -19.72 -7.63 3.74
N GLU A 40 -19.22 -7.34 2.55
CA GLU A 40 -18.56 -8.30 1.68
C GLU A 40 -17.11 -7.86 1.47
N GLU A 41 -16.17 -8.79 1.57
CA GLU A 41 -14.78 -8.55 1.20
C GLU A 41 -14.58 -8.91 -0.28
N VAL A 42 -14.25 -7.91 -1.09
CA VAL A 42 -14.05 -8.06 -2.53
C VAL A 42 -12.61 -7.73 -2.86
N ASP A 43 -11.94 -8.64 -3.57
CA ASP A 43 -10.59 -8.39 -4.08
C ASP A 43 -10.64 -7.48 -5.30
N ARG A 44 -9.83 -6.42 -5.29
CA ARG A 44 -9.69 -5.46 -6.38
C ARG A 44 -8.23 -5.41 -6.83
N PRO A 45 -7.80 -6.35 -7.70
CA PRO A 45 -6.43 -6.38 -8.20
C PRO A 45 -6.03 -5.06 -8.85
N ILE A 46 -4.79 -4.64 -8.62
CA ILE A 46 -4.22 -3.40 -9.16
C ILE A 46 -3.24 -3.70 -10.28
N VAL A 47 -3.05 -2.71 -11.17
CA VAL A 47 -2.01 -2.78 -12.20
C VAL A 47 -0.84 -1.90 -11.79
N VAL A 48 0.34 -2.49 -11.67
CA VAL A 48 1.59 -1.78 -11.38
C VAL A 48 2.54 -1.89 -12.57
N LYS A 49 3.39 -0.88 -12.77
CA LYS A 49 4.52 -0.98 -13.69
C LYS A 49 5.78 -1.36 -12.93
N VAL A 50 6.32 -2.54 -13.18
CA VAL A 50 7.49 -3.03 -12.45
C VAL A 50 8.71 -2.15 -12.76
N GLY A 51 9.46 -1.77 -11.74
CA GLY A 51 10.61 -0.87 -11.83
C GLY A 51 10.27 0.61 -11.68
N SER A 52 9.00 0.99 -11.50
CA SER A 52 8.61 2.39 -11.27
C SER A 52 8.45 2.76 -9.80
N LYS A 53 8.68 1.81 -8.87
CA LYS A 53 8.53 1.99 -7.41
C LYS A 53 7.14 2.48 -6.99
N GLU A 54 6.10 2.06 -7.71
CA GLU A 54 4.69 2.32 -7.36
C GLU A 54 4.26 1.58 -6.08
N ILE A 55 4.95 0.49 -5.74
CA ILE A 55 4.74 -0.31 -4.54
C ILE A 55 6.09 -0.57 -3.87
N PHE A 56 6.10 -0.76 -2.55
CA PHE A 56 7.35 -0.90 -1.77
C PHE A 56 8.09 -2.21 -2.03
N PHE A 57 7.41 -3.25 -2.52
CA PHE A 57 7.99 -4.57 -2.84
C PHE A 57 8.24 -4.79 -4.35
N ASP A 58 8.28 -3.70 -5.13
CA ASP A 58 8.42 -3.72 -6.60
C ASP A 58 9.57 -4.60 -7.11
N GLU A 59 10.74 -4.52 -6.47
CA GLU A 59 11.92 -5.30 -6.86
C GLU A 59 11.74 -6.81 -6.67
N GLU A 60 10.93 -7.22 -5.68
CA GLU A 60 10.70 -8.63 -5.35
C GLU A 60 9.73 -9.33 -6.32
N LEU A 61 9.11 -8.56 -7.22
CA LEU A 61 8.29 -9.07 -8.32
C LEU A 61 9.12 -9.59 -9.50
N VAL A 62 10.36 -9.12 -9.65
CA VAL A 62 11.22 -9.52 -10.77
C VAL A 62 11.52 -11.01 -10.69
N GLY A 63 11.39 -11.70 -11.83
CA GLY A 63 11.56 -13.15 -11.93
C GLY A 63 10.33 -13.98 -11.53
N LEU A 64 9.28 -13.35 -10.98
CA LEU A 64 8.00 -14.04 -10.79
C LEU A 64 7.29 -14.22 -12.13
N LYS A 65 6.43 -15.24 -12.20
CA LYS A 65 5.71 -15.62 -13.42
C LYS A 65 4.23 -15.29 -13.32
N GLU A 66 3.58 -15.13 -14.47
CA GLU A 66 2.12 -15.06 -14.54
C GLU A 66 1.50 -16.30 -13.85
N GLY A 67 0.49 -16.07 -13.00
CA GLY A 67 -0.15 -17.13 -12.22
C GLY A 67 0.51 -17.45 -10.87
N ALA A 68 1.72 -16.93 -10.59
CA ALA A 68 2.42 -17.23 -9.36
C ALA A 68 1.74 -16.62 -8.12
N GLU A 69 1.79 -17.36 -7.01
CA GLU A 69 1.49 -16.88 -5.66
C GLU A 69 2.75 -17.00 -4.81
N LYS A 70 3.09 -15.94 -4.06
CA LYS A 70 4.32 -15.89 -3.26
C LYS A 70 4.12 -15.09 -1.98
N GLU A 71 4.72 -15.58 -0.90
CA GLU A 71 4.95 -14.78 0.31
C GLU A 71 6.33 -14.11 0.21
N ILE A 72 6.36 -12.80 0.39
CA ILE A 72 7.58 -11.97 0.38
C ILE A 72 7.74 -11.40 1.79
N VAL A 73 8.92 -11.57 2.39
CA VAL A 73 9.23 -11.02 3.71
C VAL A 73 10.22 -9.88 3.56
N LEU A 74 9.82 -8.69 3.98
CA LEU A 74 10.60 -7.47 3.83
C LEU A 74 11.04 -6.93 5.19
N PRO A 75 12.35 -6.74 5.42
CA PRO A 75 12.82 -6.03 6.59
C PRO A 75 12.41 -4.55 6.53
N PRO A 76 12.45 -3.81 7.66
CA PRO A 76 12.00 -2.42 7.72
C PRO A 76 12.60 -1.54 6.62
N GLU A 77 13.88 -1.71 6.30
CA GLU A 77 14.62 -0.94 5.28
C GLU A 77 14.05 -1.07 3.87
N LYS A 78 13.40 -2.20 3.56
CA LYS A 78 12.73 -2.45 2.26
C LYS A 78 11.22 -2.22 2.31
N ALA A 79 10.67 -1.85 3.46
CA ALA A 79 9.25 -1.57 3.65
C ALA A 79 9.05 -0.09 4.01
N TYR A 80 8.77 0.22 5.28
CA TYR A 80 8.45 1.57 5.75
C TYR A 80 9.60 2.30 6.44
N GLY A 81 10.80 1.75 6.34
CA GLY A 81 12.03 2.28 6.91
C GLY A 81 12.25 1.92 8.37
N LYS A 82 13.45 2.24 8.85
CA LYS A 82 13.75 2.23 10.28
C LYS A 82 13.09 3.41 10.96
N ARG A 83 12.75 3.20 12.22
CA ARG A 83 12.32 4.26 13.10
C ARG A 83 13.48 5.19 13.37
N ASP A 84 13.26 6.47 13.12
CA ASP A 84 14.24 7.53 13.32
C ASP A 84 13.96 8.22 14.66
N PRO A 85 14.87 8.12 15.65
CA PRO A 85 14.71 8.78 16.94
C PRO A 85 14.61 10.31 16.84
N SER A 86 15.15 10.92 15.78
CA SER A 86 15.06 12.36 15.56
C SER A 86 13.66 12.84 15.18
N LYS A 87 12.78 11.91 14.74
CA LYS A 87 11.36 12.17 14.46
C LYS A 87 10.47 12.05 15.70
N ILE A 88 11.05 11.87 16.87
CA ILE A 88 10.33 11.93 18.14
C ILE A 88 10.30 13.39 18.61
N GLU A 89 9.12 13.98 18.60
CA GLU A 89 8.89 15.37 18.99
C GLU A 89 8.37 15.45 20.42
N ARG A 90 8.94 16.37 21.22
CA ARG A 90 8.41 16.71 22.53
C ARG A 90 7.39 17.85 22.39
N ILE A 91 6.16 17.61 22.85
CA ILE A 91 5.05 18.56 22.73
C ILE A 91 4.47 18.87 24.12
N PRO A 92 4.25 20.15 24.48
CA PRO A 92 3.56 20.50 25.71
C PRO A 92 2.15 19.90 25.76
N VAL A 93 1.76 19.31 26.90
CA VAL A 93 0.45 18.66 27.08
C VAL A 93 -0.72 19.60 26.76
N LYS A 94 -0.58 20.90 27.05
CA LYS A 94 -1.59 21.92 26.71
C LYS A 94 -1.82 22.04 25.20
N LYS A 95 -0.74 22.04 24.40
CA LYS A 95 -0.82 22.06 22.93
C LYS A 95 -1.43 20.77 22.41
N LEU A 96 -1.02 19.64 22.97
CA LEU A 96 -1.53 18.32 22.58
C LEU A 96 -3.03 18.16 22.85
N LYS A 97 -3.53 18.66 23.99
CA LYS A 97 -4.97 18.73 24.28
C LYS A 97 -5.72 19.57 23.25
N ALA A 98 -5.17 20.69 22.82
CA ALA A 98 -5.79 21.51 21.79
C ALA A 98 -5.89 20.76 20.44
N MET A 99 -4.82 20.07 20.03
CA MET A 99 -4.82 19.23 18.81
C MET A 99 -5.86 18.09 18.87
N LEU A 100 -6.15 17.59 20.07
CA LEU A 100 -7.14 16.53 20.32
C LEU A 100 -8.56 17.06 20.55
N GLY A 101 -8.84 18.33 20.27
CA GLY A 101 -10.16 18.94 20.49
C GLY A 101 -10.59 18.96 21.96
N GLY A 102 -9.63 19.15 22.87
CA GLY A 102 -9.84 19.19 24.32
C GLY A 102 -9.79 17.82 25.02
N LYS A 103 -9.70 16.70 24.27
CA LYS A 103 -9.57 15.37 24.87
C LYS A 103 -8.24 15.18 25.58
N LYS A 104 -8.23 14.28 26.57
CA LYS A 104 -7.03 13.93 27.32
C LYS A 104 -6.04 13.18 26.41
N PRO A 105 -4.75 13.52 26.38
CA PRO A 105 -3.75 12.76 25.64
C PRO A 105 -3.50 11.41 26.32
N GLU A 106 -3.45 10.35 25.52
CA GLU A 106 -3.24 8.98 25.98
C GLU A 106 -2.14 8.31 25.15
N VAL A 107 -1.31 7.51 25.81
CA VAL A 107 -0.28 6.72 25.13
C VAL A 107 -0.95 5.77 24.15
N GLY A 108 -0.42 5.71 22.93
CA GLY A 108 -0.96 4.93 21.84
C GLY A 108 -1.89 5.68 20.90
N ALA A 109 -2.44 6.83 21.32
CA ALA A 109 -3.33 7.60 20.47
C ALA A 109 -2.60 8.16 19.23
N ILE A 110 -3.29 8.07 18.09
CA ILE A 110 -2.82 8.62 16.82
C ILE A 110 -3.32 10.05 16.67
N LEU A 111 -2.40 10.93 16.28
CA LEU A 111 -2.66 12.33 15.99
C LEU A 111 -2.71 12.52 14.49
N TYR A 112 -3.60 13.40 14.07
CA TYR A 112 -3.73 13.84 12.70
C TYR A 112 -3.57 15.36 12.63
N THR A 113 -3.13 15.87 11.49
CA THR A 113 -3.15 17.30 11.19
C THR A 113 -4.58 17.78 10.97
N GLU A 114 -4.81 19.09 10.92
CA GLU A 114 -6.13 19.63 10.56
C GLU A 114 -6.57 19.20 9.15
N GLY A 115 -5.62 18.93 8.25
CA GLY A 115 -5.88 18.38 6.92
C GLY A 115 -6.21 16.87 6.90
N GLY A 116 -6.15 16.21 8.05
CA GLY A 116 -6.41 14.76 8.18
C GLY A 116 -5.19 13.87 7.92
N ASP A 117 -4.02 14.44 7.64
CA ASP A 117 -2.80 13.67 7.46
C ASP A 117 -2.29 13.10 8.78
N TYR A 118 -1.64 11.94 8.73
CA TYR A 118 -0.99 11.36 9.90
C TYR A 118 0.08 12.31 10.44
N TYR A 119 -0.05 12.70 11.72
CA TYR A 119 0.94 13.55 12.39
C TYR A 119 1.94 12.72 13.20
N GLY A 120 1.45 11.71 13.93
CA GLY A 120 2.28 10.89 14.81
C GLY A 120 1.49 10.12 15.86
N LYS A 121 2.17 9.24 16.61
CA LYS A 121 1.62 8.45 17.70
C LYS A 121 2.17 8.93 19.05
N ILE A 122 1.32 9.13 20.04
CA ILE A 122 1.77 9.44 21.40
C ILE A 122 2.45 8.21 21.99
N ILE A 123 3.71 8.33 22.40
CA ILE A 123 4.48 7.22 23.01
C ILE A 123 4.72 7.42 24.51
N TYR A 124 4.57 8.64 25.01
CA TYR A 124 4.71 8.97 26.42
C TYR A 124 3.90 10.22 26.77
N VAL A 125 3.30 10.25 27.96
CA VAL A 125 2.59 11.43 28.50
C VAL A 125 3.09 11.69 29.91
N GLY A 126 3.78 12.81 30.11
CA GLY A 126 4.18 13.33 31.41
C GLY A 126 3.24 14.43 31.92
N ALA A 127 3.64 15.08 33.01
CA ALA A 127 2.83 16.15 33.62
C ALA A 127 2.81 17.45 32.79
N ARG A 128 3.94 17.80 32.16
CA ARG A 128 4.10 19.06 31.39
C ARG A 128 4.20 18.82 29.89
N ASP A 129 4.89 17.76 29.50
CA ASP A 129 5.15 17.39 28.11
C ASP A 129 4.76 15.94 27.82
N ALA A 130 4.64 15.65 26.53
CA ALA A 130 4.42 14.33 25.97
C ALA A 130 5.43 14.13 24.83
N LEU A 131 5.73 12.87 24.54
CA LEU A 131 6.53 12.49 23.38
C LEU A 131 5.61 11.94 22.30
N VAL A 132 5.72 12.50 21.11
CA VAL A 132 4.99 12.09 19.91
C VAL A 132 5.99 11.56 18.91
N ASP A 133 5.77 10.34 18.46
CA ASP A 133 6.55 9.73 17.40
C ASP A 133 5.93 10.01 16.04
N LYS A 134 6.69 10.67 15.16
CA LYS A 134 6.23 11.06 13.81
C LYS A 134 6.76 10.13 12.72
N ASN A 135 7.38 9.01 13.08
CA ASN A 135 7.73 7.97 12.12
C ASN A 135 6.48 7.40 11.46
N HIS A 136 6.66 6.72 10.33
CA HIS A 136 5.59 5.96 9.72
C HIS A 136 4.99 4.97 10.75
N PRO A 137 3.66 4.75 10.79
CA PRO A 137 3.03 3.84 11.75
C PRO A 137 3.64 2.44 11.83
N PHE A 138 4.20 1.98 10.70
CA PHE A 138 4.82 0.67 10.53
C PHE A 138 6.35 0.73 10.40
N ALA A 139 7.00 1.82 10.82
CA ALA A 139 8.46 1.87 10.89
C ALA A 139 9.01 0.83 11.89
N ASP A 140 10.21 0.32 11.62
CA ASP A 140 10.83 -0.83 12.33
C ASP A 140 10.06 -2.16 12.23
N LYS A 141 8.98 -2.24 11.46
CA LYS A 141 8.25 -3.50 11.27
C LYS A 141 8.75 -4.26 10.05
N THR A 142 8.97 -5.55 10.24
CA THR A 142 9.05 -6.53 9.14
C THR A 142 7.66 -6.71 8.56
N ILE A 143 7.56 -6.60 7.23
CA ILE A 143 6.28 -6.72 6.51
C ILE A 143 6.27 -8.01 5.70
N LYS A 144 5.24 -8.82 5.89
CA LYS A 144 4.94 -9.98 5.06
C LYS A 144 3.93 -9.59 3.99
N VAL A 145 4.24 -9.85 2.73
CA VAL A 145 3.38 -9.56 1.59
C VAL A 145 3.00 -10.87 0.93
N ASN A 146 1.73 -11.23 0.98
CA ASN A 146 1.17 -12.31 0.20
C ASN A 146 0.69 -11.73 -1.13
N VAL A 147 1.37 -12.06 -2.23
CA VAL A 147 1.08 -11.54 -3.58
C VAL A 147 0.63 -12.66 -4.52
N LYS A 148 -0.34 -12.35 -5.37
CA LYS A 148 -0.81 -13.18 -6.48
C LYS A 148 -0.69 -12.42 -7.79
N ILE A 149 0.00 -13.01 -8.76
CA ILE A 149 0.20 -12.46 -10.10
C ILE A 149 -0.89 -12.99 -11.02
N HIS A 150 -1.80 -12.12 -11.46
CA HIS A 150 -2.92 -12.51 -12.33
C HIS A 150 -2.59 -12.39 -13.81
N LYS A 151 -1.86 -11.34 -14.20
CA LYS A 151 -1.52 -11.09 -15.60
C LYS A 151 -0.21 -10.32 -15.73
N VAL A 152 0.59 -10.66 -16.73
CA VAL A 152 1.86 -10.03 -17.07
C VAL A 152 1.78 -9.53 -18.51
N VAL A 153 2.05 -8.23 -18.71
CA VAL A 153 2.07 -7.59 -20.02
C VAL A 153 3.43 -6.95 -20.25
N MET A 154 4.24 -7.57 -21.09
CA MET A 154 5.60 -7.17 -21.42
C MET A 154 5.60 -5.98 -22.39
N PRO A 155 6.70 -5.18 -22.42
CA PRO A 155 6.85 -4.11 -23.41
C PRO A 155 6.79 -4.58 -24.88
N THR A 156 7.14 -5.85 -25.11
CA THR A 156 7.15 -6.53 -26.43
C THR A 156 5.82 -7.16 -26.80
N ASP A 157 4.84 -7.18 -25.89
CA ASP A 157 3.50 -7.67 -26.19
C ASP A 157 2.78 -6.72 -27.17
N THR A 158 1.64 -7.20 -27.69
CA THR A 158 0.86 -6.47 -28.69
C THR A 158 0.47 -5.08 -28.20
N LEU A 159 0.31 -4.12 -29.12
CA LEU A 159 -0.17 -2.78 -28.76
C LEU A 159 -1.53 -2.85 -28.06
N GLU A 160 -2.41 -3.75 -28.51
CA GLU A 160 -3.72 -3.98 -27.89
C GLU A 160 -3.61 -4.41 -26.43
N GLU A 161 -2.78 -5.41 -26.10
CA GLU A 161 -2.57 -5.83 -24.71
C GLU A 161 -2.01 -4.69 -23.84
N ARG A 162 -1.04 -3.94 -24.37
CA ARG A 162 -0.42 -2.81 -23.66
C ARG A 162 -1.41 -1.67 -23.44
N VAL A 163 -2.25 -1.35 -24.41
CA VAL A 163 -3.30 -0.32 -24.26
C VAL A 163 -4.35 -0.79 -23.25
N ASN A 164 -4.81 -2.04 -23.34
CA ASN A 164 -5.83 -2.57 -22.44
C ASN A 164 -5.37 -2.60 -20.97
N ILE A 165 -4.12 -3.00 -20.70
CA ILE A 165 -3.60 -3.03 -19.32
C ILE A 165 -3.43 -1.61 -18.75
N ILE A 166 -3.03 -0.63 -19.58
CA ILE A 166 -2.92 0.78 -19.18
C ILE A 166 -4.30 1.39 -18.93
N LEU A 167 -5.30 1.07 -19.76
CA LEU A 167 -6.66 1.53 -19.52
C LEU A 167 -7.23 0.92 -18.24
N ARG A 168 -6.99 -0.38 -17.99
CA ARG A 168 -7.37 -1.01 -16.72
C ARG A 168 -6.73 -0.31 -15.52
N ARG A 169 -5.46 0.11 -15.63
CA ARG A 169 -4.77 0.86 -14.58
C ARG A 169 -5.48 2.17 -14.23
N HIS A 170 -5.92 2.94 -15.24
CA HIS A 170 -6.52 4.26 -15.03
C HIS A 170 -8.03 4.23 -14.82
N PHE A 171 -8.70 3.19 -15.32
CA PHE A 171 -10.16 3.08 -15.33
C PHE A 171 -10.62 1.75 -14.73
N ALA A 172 -9.98 1.28 -13.66
CA ALA A 172 -10.19 -0.05 -13.06
C ALA A 172 -11.68 -0.41 -12.86
N GLU A 173 -12.51 0.54 -12.42
CA GLU A 173 -13.96 0.34 -12.19
C GLU A 173 -14.77 0.15 -13.49
N TYR A 174 -14.24 0.61 -14.62
CA TYR A 174 -14.84 0.52 -15.95
C TYR A 174 -14.11 -0.45 -16.87
N ALA A 175 -12.96 -0.99 -16.44
CA ALA A 175 -12.04 -1.74 -17.27
C ALA A 175 -12.70 -2.94 -17.97
N GLU A 176 -13.61 -3.64 -17.27
CA GLU A 176 -14.36 -4.77 -17.84
C GLU A 176 -15.49 -4.35 -18.79
N LYS A 177 -15.90 -3.08 -18.75
CA LYS A 177 -16.95 -2.51 -19.60
C LYS A 177 -16.40 -1.77 -20.82
N LEU A 178 -15.09 -1.47 -20.83
CA LEU A 178 -14.44 -0.77 -21.93
C LEU A 178 -14.15 -1.75 -23.08
N LYS A 179 -14.69 -1.44 -24.26
CA LYS A 179 -14.29 -2.06 -25.52
C LYS A 179 -13.36 -1.11 -26.26
N VAL A 180 -12.16 -1.56 -26.57
CA VAL A 180 -11.13 -0.78 -27.25
C VAL A 180 -10.91 -1.39 -28.62
N SER A 181 -11.03 -0.56 -29.65
CA SER A 181 -10.66 -0.94 -31.01
C SER A 181 -9.56 0.00 -31.48
N LEU A 182 -8.42 -0.54 -31.86
CA LEU A 182 -7.36 0.22 -32.51
C LEU A 182 -7.69 0.30 -34.00
N VAL A 183 -7.92 1.52 -34.49
CA VAL A 183 -8.10 1.77 -35.92
C VAL A 183 -6.80 2.39 -36.42
N ASN A 184 -6.10 1.68 -37.30
CA ASN A 184 -4.93 2.24 -37.97
C ASN A 184 -5.40 3.37 -38.89
N GLY A 185 -4.90 4.58 -38.64
CA GLY A 185 -4.99 5.72 -39.57
C GLY A 185 -3.89 5.66 -40.61
#